data_AF-A0A955Q485-F1
#
_entry.id   AF-A0A955Q485-F1
#
_cell.length_a   1.000
_cell.length_b   1.000
_cell.length_c   1.000
_cell.angle_alpha   90.00
_cell.angle_beta   90.00
_cell.angle_gamma   90.00
#
_symmetry.space_group_name_H-M   'P 1'
#
loop_
_entity.id
_entity.type
_entity.pdbx_description
1 polymer ?
#
loop_
_entity_poly.entity_id
_entity_poly.type
_entity_poly.pdbx_seq_one_letter_code
_entity_poly.pdbx_strand_id
1 'polypeptide(L)' 'MEIYGGIKTVWIIVLFDLPTDTRAARRQYTLFRKALLNDSFTMMQYSVYMRHCA' A
#
# COMPACT_ATOMS: atom_id res chain seq x y z
N MET A 1 22.06 -11.79 -16.90
CA MET A 1 21.42 -11.25 -15.69
C MET A 1 20.28 -10.38 -16.18
N GLU A 2 19.07 -10.93 -16.24
CA GLU A 2 17.90 -10.17 -16.72
C GLU A 2 17.57 -9.11 -15.68
N ILE A 3 17.69 -7.84 -16.07
CA ILE A 3 17.26 -6.72 -15.25
C ILE A 3 15.74 -6.63 -15.43
N TYR A 4 14.98 -7.26 -14.54
CA TYR A 4 13.54 -7.06 -14.46
C TYR A 4 13.28 -5.66 -13.89
N GLY A 5 13.01 -4.69 -14.78
CA GLY A 5 12.71 -3.29 -14.43
C GLY A 5 13.72 -2.32 -15.03
N GLY A 6 13.37 -1.69 -16.15
CA GLY A 6 14.14 -0.59 -16.72
C GLY A 6 14.01 0.67 -15.86
N ILE A 7 14.87 1.68 -16.09
CA ILE A 7 14.88 3.00 -15.40
C ILE A 7 13.51 3.73 -15.41
N LYS A 8 12.56 3.26 -16.22
CA LYS A 8 11.18 3.77 -16.34
C LYS A 8 10.17 3.10 -15.41
N THR A 9 10.55 2.02 -14.72
CA THR A 9 9.67 1.23 -13.87
C THR A 9 10.05 1.40 -12.42
N VAL A 10 9.11 1.83 -11.59
CA VAL A 10 9.31 2.04 -10.15
C VAL A 10 8.29 1.24 -9.34
N TRP A 11 8.72 0.78 -8.18
CA TRP A 11 7.85 0.21 -7.17
C TRP A 11 7.61 1.24 -6.07
N ILE A 12 6.34 1.48 -5.74
CA ILE A 12 5.96 2.31 -4.61
C ILE A 12 5.51 1.37 -3.50
N ILE A 13 6.16 1.46 -2.34
CA ILE A 13 5.83 0.66 -1.15
C ILE A 13 5.38 1.63 -0.05
N VAL A 14 4.22 1.37 0.54
CA VAL A 14 3.65 2.13 1.65
C VAL A 14 3.65 1.25 2.89
N LEU A 15 4.37 1.70 3.91
CA LEU A 15 4.37 1.13 5.25
C LEU A 15 3.70 2.13 6.18
N PHE A 16 2.83 1.64 7.05
CA PHE A 16 2.13 2.49 8.01
C PHE A 16 1.88 1.75 9.32
N ASP A 17 1.65 2.51 10.39
CA ASP A 17 1.14 1.96 11.64
C ASP A 17 -0.04 2.81 12.07
N LEU A 18 -1.24 2.23 11.98
CA LEU A 18 -2.50 2.91 12.28
C LEU A 18 -3.15 2.18 13.45
N PRO A 19 -3.56 2.90 14.51
CA PRO A 19 -4.19 2.27 15.66
C PRO A 19 -5.53 1.61 15.29
N THR A 20 -5.87 0.50 15.94
CA THR A 20 -7.11 -0.26 15.69
C THR A 20 -7.98 -0.50 16.94
N ASP A 21 -7.61 0.10 18.07
CA ASP A 21 -8.26 -0.21 19.36
C ASP A 21 -9.66 0.42 19.49
N THR A 22 -9.83 1.63 18.95
CA THR A 22 -11.10 2.35 19.01
C THR A 22 -11.93 2.16 17.74
N ARG A 23 -13.26 2.32 17.85
CA ARG A 23 -14.15 2.31 16.67
C ARG A 23 -13.79 3.40 15.67
N ALA A 24 -13.40 4.59 16.15
CA ALA A 24 -12.96 5.70 15.30
C ALA A 24 -11.66 5.35 14.55
N ALA A 25 -10.67 4.78 15.24
CA ALA A 25 -9.39 4.42 14.64
C ALA A 25 -9.55 3.30 13.58
N ARG A 26 -10.37 2.28 13.84
CA ARG A 26 -10.73 1.25 12.83
C ARG A 26 -11.40 1.83 11.59
N ARG A 27 -12.23 2.87 11.75
CA ARG A 27 -12.84 3.59 10.63
C ARG A 27 -11.76 4.30 9.81
N GLN A 28 -10.81 4.97 10.44
CA GLN A 28 -9.69 5.63 9.76
C GLN A 28 -8.81 4.62 9.01
N TYR A 29 -8.45 3.50 9.64
CA TYR A 29 -7.74 2.39 8.97
C TYR A 29 -8.49 1.92 7.71
N THR A 30 -9.80 1.72 7.83
CA THR A 30 -10.62 1.26 6.70
C THR A 30 -10.67 2.27 5.56
N LEU A 31 -10.75 3.58 5.88
CA LEU A 31 -10.72 4.64 4.89
C LEU A 31 -9.36 4.72 4.18
N PHE A 32 -8.27 4.66 4.94
CA PHE A 32 -6.91 4.65 4.40
C PHE A 32 -6.66 3.45 3.48
N ARG A 33 -7.05 2.24 3.94
CA ARG A 33 -6.99 1.03 3.12
C ARG A 33 -7.80 1.17 1.83
N LYS A 34 -9.01 1.73 1.87
CA LYS A 34 -9.83 1.95 0.66
C LYS A 34 -9.15 2.92 -0.31
N ALA A 35 -8.51 3.98 0.19
CA ALA A 35 -7.76 4.90 -0.65
C ALA A 35 -6.61 4.20 -1.38
N LEU A 36 -5.84 3.35 -0.67
CA LEU A 36 -4.77 2.55 -1.28
C LEU A 36 -5.30 1.61 -2.37
N LEU A 37 -6.37 0.88 -2.09
CA LEU A 37 -6.97 -0.04 -3.07
C LEU A 37 -7.50 0.70 -4.32
N ASN A 38 -8.09 1.88 -4.12
CA ASN A 38 -8.56 2.72 -5.24
C ASN A 38 -7.40 3.24 -6.11
N ASP A 39 -6.22 3.46 -5.51
CA ASP A 39 -5.01 3.88 -6.23
C ASP A 39 -4.18 2.69 -6.76
N SER A 40 -4.81 1.52 -6.88
CA SER A 40 -4.23 0.28 -7.42
C SER A 40 -3.05 -0.29 -6.61
N PHE A 41 -2.99 0.00 -5.31
CA PHE A 41 -2.07 -0.71 -4.42
C PHE A 41 -2.59 -2.10 -4.08
N THR A 42 -1.67 -3.06 -4.01
CA THR A 42 -1.93 -4.43 -3.57
C THR A 42 -1.33 -4.65 -2.19
N MET A 43 -2.07 -5.36 -1.33
CA MET A 43 -1.59 -5.71 0.00
C MET A 43 -0.59 -6.86 -0.08
N MET A 44 0.63 -6.64 0.40
CA MET A 44 1.68 -7.67 0.46
C MET A 44 1.70 -8.35 1.83
N GLN A 45 1.65 -7.54 2.89
CA GLN A 45 1.56 -7.98 4.29
C GLN A 45 0.66 -7.02 5.07
N TYR A 46 0.35 -7.36 6.32
CA TYR A 46 -0.37 -6.44 7.19
C TYR A 46 0.40 -5.11 7.29
N SER A 47 -0.31 -4.01 7.06
CA SER A 47 0.25 -2.65 6.99
C SER A 47 1.34 -2.40 5.94
N VAL A 48 1.51 -3.30 4.94
CA VAL A 48 2.46 -3.13 3.83
C VAL A 48 1.75 -3.29 2.50
N TYR A 49 1.75 -2.22 1.71
CA TYR A 49 1.09 -2.16 0.41
C TYR A 49 2.08 -1.76 -0.68
N MET A 50 1.95 -2.35 -1.86
CA MET A 50 2.85 -2.12 -2.99
C MET A 50 2.08 -1.79 -4.27
N ARG A 51 2.63 -0.92 -5.10
CA ARG A 51 2.15 -0.61 -6.44
C ARG A 51 3.30 -0.61 -7.43
N HIS A 52 3.09 -1.29 -8.55
CA HIS A 52 3.98 -1.24 -9.70
C HIS A 52 3.60 -0.05 -10.59
N CYS A 53 4.56 0.81 -10.91
CA CYS A 53 4.40 1.88 -11.88
C CYS A 53 5.39 1.61 -13.02
N ALA A 54 4.87 1.24 -14.19
CA ALA A 54 5.64 0.96 -15.40
C ALA A 54 5.13 1.80 -16.57
#